data_AF-A0A350THZ4-F1
#
_entry.id   AF-A0A350THZ4-F1
#
_cell.length_a   1.000
_cell.length_b   1.000
_cell.length_c   1.000
_cell.angle_alpha   90.00
_cell.angle_beta   90.00
_cell.angle_gamma   90.00
#
_symmetry.space_group_name_H-M   'P 1'
#
loop_
_entity.id
_entity.type
_entity.pdbx_description
1 polymer ?
#
loop_
_entity_poly.entity_id
_entity_poly.type
_entity_poly.pdbx_seq_one_letter_code
_entity_poly.pdbx_strand_id
1 'polypeptide(L)'
;MSNGMIAGGAWEQMTFFAPLPITGTPAISLFDHTTHSSEKPSEWMKQLVPDGEYVVMVGTHPLVMRKTTLTADEVPEGHQFYHYLIDGAVYAGIFVGKENAE
;
A
#
# COMPACT_ATOMS: atom_id res chain seq x y z
N MET A 1 -0.29 14.71 -47.03
CA MET A 1 0.07 15.21 -45.69
C MET A 1 -1.17 15.25 -44.83
N SER A 2 -1.35 14.25 -43.97
CA SER A 2 -2.09 14.35 -42.71
C SER A 2 -1.64 13.16 -41.87
N ASN A 3 -1.00 13.47 -40.74
CA ASN A 3 -0.33 12.56 -39.85
C ASN A 3 -1.32 12.23 -38.72
N GLY A 4 -1.92 11.04 -38.73
CA GLY A 4 -2.76 10.56 -37.63
C GLY A 4 -1.96 9.54 -36.82
N MET A 5 -1.31 10.01 -35.76
CA MET A 5 -0.56 9.17 -34.83
C MET A 5 -1.43 8.07 -34.24
N ILE A 6 -0.89 6.84 -34.26
CA ILE A 6 -1.44 5.66 -33.63
C ILE A 6 -1.51 5.93 -32.11
N ALA A 7 -2.72 6.09 -31.57
CA ALA A 7 -2.94 5.90 -30.15
C ALA A 7 -2.79 4.41 -29.88
N GLY A 8 -1.57 4.00 -29.53
CA GLY A 8 -1.29 2.67 -29.01
C GLY A 8 -1.98 2.50 -27.68
N GLY A 9 -3.24 2.07 -27.69
CA GLY A 9 -3.85 1.46 -26.52
C GLY A 9 -3.03 0.22 -26.20
N ALA A 10 -2.30 0.26 -25.09
CA ALA A 10 -1.61 -0.90 -24.57
C ALA A 10 -2.67 -1.95 -24.17
N TRP A 11 -2.96 -2.87 -25.09
CA TRP A 11 -3.71 -4.07 -24.77
C TRP A 11 -2.75 -5.02 -24.06
N GLU A 12 -2.65 -4.89 -22.74
CA GLU A 12 -1.87 -5.82 -21.94
C GLU A 12 -2.63 -7.14 -21.81
N GLN A 13 -2.00 -8.23 -22.25
CA GLN A 13 -2.54 -9.58 -22.05
C GLN A 13 -2.49 -9.91 -20.55
N MET A 14 -3.62 -9.77 -19.86
CA MET A 14 -3.75 -10.22 -18.48
C MET A 14 -3.78 -11.76 -18.46
N THR A 15 -2.67 -12.37 -18.03
CA THR A 15 -2.69 -13.80 -17.65
C THR A 15 -3.60 -13.95 -16.45
N PHE A 16 -4.41 -15.02 -16.40
CA PHE A 16 -5.31 -15.30 -15.27
C PHE A 16 -4.59 -15.37 -13.90
N PHE A 17 -3.28 -15.64 -13.92
CA PHE A 17 -2.39 -15.68 -12.77
C PHE A 17 -1.57 -14.40 -12.57
N ALA A 18 -1.82 -13.33 -13.35
CA ALA A 18 -1.12 -12.07 -13.17
C ALA A 18 -1.59 -11.42 -11.86
N PRO A 19 -0.66 -10.86 -11.05
CA PRO A 19 -1.02 -10.07 -9.90
C PRO A 19 -1.97 -8.94 -10.29
N LEU A 20 -2.93 -8.63 -9.40
CA LEU A 20 -3.79 -7.46 -9.60
C LEU A 20 -2.91 -6.22 -9.78
N PRO A 21 -3.28 -5.30 -10.68
CA PRO A 21 -2.53 -4.06 -10.87
C PRO A 21 -2.44 -3.31 -9.54
N ILE A 22 -1.25 -2.80 -9.23
CA ILE A 22 -1.03 -1.95 -8.07
C ILE A 22 -1.80 -0.65 -8.27
N THR A 23 -2.66 -0.33 -7.32
CA THR A 23 -3.45 0.90 -7.30
C THR A 23 -2.87 1.86 -6.26
N GLY A 24 -2.96 3.16 -6.53
CA GLY A 24 -2.43 4.20 -5.65
C GLY A 24 -0.89 4.21 -5.58
N THR A 25 -0.35 4.60 -4.43
CA THR A 25 1.11 4.65 -4.21
C THR A 25 1.61 3.25 -3.85
N PRO A 26 2.64 2.70 -4.52
CA PRO A 26 3.17 1.40 -4.17
C PRO A 26 3.71 1.37 -2.73
N ALA A 27 3.32 0.34 -1.97
CA ALA A 27 3.84 0.08 -0.64
C ALA A 27 4.66 -1.22 -0.66
N ILE A 28 5.97 -1.11 -0.38
CA ILE A 28 6.89 -2.25 -0.42
C ILE A 28 7.12 -2.75 0.99
N SER A 29 6.77 -4.01 1.27
CA SER A 29 7.02 -4.67 2.56
C SER A 29 8.52 -4.75 2.84
N LEU A 30 8.96 -4.32 4.03
CA LEU A 30 10.37 -4.45 4.42
C LEU A 30 10.75 -5.87 4.87
N PHE A 31 9.78 -6.78 4.99
CA PHE A 31 10.01 -8.16 5.41
C PHE A 31 10.29 -9.11 4.24
N ASP A 32 9.48 -9.05 3.20
CA ASP A 32 9.53 -9.98 2.06
C ASP A 32 9.68 -9.26 0.70
N HIS A 33 9.78 -7.93 0.71
CA HIS A 33 9.91 -7.09 -0.48
C HIS A 33 8.76 -7.21 -1.48
N THR A 34 7.61 -7.72 -1.04
CA THR A 34 6.39 -7.74 -1.86
C THR A 34 5.79 -6.34 -1.97
N THR A 35 5.25 -6.02 -3.15
CA THR A 35 4.59 -4.73 -3.42
C THR A 35 3.09 -4.87 -3.25
N HIS A 36 2.51 -3.96 -2.49
CA HIS A 36 1.07 -3.87 -2.22
C HIS A 36 0.52 -2.53 -2.71
N SER A 37 -0.77 -2.51 -3.02
CA SER A 37 -1.51 -1.26 -3.24
C SER A 37 -1.64 -0.49 -1.92
N SER A 38 -1.61 0.84 -2.00
CA SER A 38 -1.98 1.69 -0.87
C SER A 38 -3.02 2.71 -1.25
N GLU A 39 -3.94 2.97 -0.31
CA GLU A 39 -5.05 3.90 -0.48
C GLU A 39 -5.06 4.92 0.65
N LYS A 40 -5.95 5.92 0.56
CA LYS A 40 -6.16 6.86 1.66
C LYS A 40 -7.01 6.22 2.76
N PRO A 41 -6.64 6.35 4.04
CA PRO A 41 -7.47 5.88 5.14
C PRO A 41 -8.83 6.57 5.13
N SER A 42 -9.87 5.79 5.33
CA SER A 42 -11.23 6.31 5.54
C SER A 42 -11.37 7.03 6.88
N GLU A 43 -12.43 7.82 7.05
CA GLU A 43 -12.61 8.66 8.25
C GLU A 43 -12.63 7.86 9.57
N TRP A 44 -13.25 6.67 9.60
CA TRP A 44 -13.27 5.86 10.82
C TRP A 44 -11.89 5.29 11.15
N MET A 45 -11.06 4.99 10.14
CA MET A 45 -9.68 4.56 10.35
C MET A 45 -8.85 5.69 10.95
N LYS A 46 -9.08 6.93 10.49
CA LYS A 46 -8.44 8.12 11.05
C LYS A 46 -8.89 8.45 12.46
N GLN A 47 -10.11 8.08 12.86
CA GLN A 47 -10.52 8.19 14.26
C GLN A 47 -9.70 7.28 15.19
N LEU A 48 -9.21 6.14 14.68
CA LEU A 48 -8.38 5.21 15.43
C LEU A 48 -6.87 5.55 15.32
N VAL A 49 -6.43 5.97 14.14
CA VAL A 49 -5.05 6.37 13.85
C VAL A 49 -5.06 7.75 13.19
N PRO A 50 -5.09 8.85 13.97
CA PRO A 50 -5.22 10.21 13.45
C PRO A 50 -4.12 10.61 12.47
N ASP A 51 -2.89 10.15 12.73
CA ASP A 51 -1.71 10.44 11.90
C ASP A 51 -1.51 9.39 10.79
N GLY A 52 -2.54 8.60 10.46
CA GLY A 52 -2.52 7.63 9.39
C GLY A 52 -2.59 8.29 8.01
N GLU A 53 -1.59 8.02 7.16
CA GLU A 53 -1.49 8.62 5.82
C GLU A 53 -1.96 7.68 4.72
N TYR A 54 -1.68 6.38 4.88
CA TYR A 54 -2.04 5.33 3.91
C TYR A 54 -2.72 4.16 4.60
N VAL A 55 -3.42 3.33 3.82
CA VAL A 55 -3.89 2.02 4.25
C VAL A 55 -3.45 0.98 3.22
N VAL A 56 -2.92 -0.13 3.71
CA VAL A 56 -2.60 -1.33 2.92
C VAL A 56 -3.50 -2.45 3.40
N MET A 57 -4.05 -3.24 2.47
CA MET A 57 -4.86 -4.39 2.81
C MET A 57 -3.99 -5.64 2.92
N VAL A 58 -3.87 -6.22 4.12
CA VAL A 58 -3.21 -7.51 4.32
C VAL A 58 -4.30 -8.56 4.46
N GLY A 59 -4.53 -9.31 3.37
CA GLY A 59 -5.72 -10.14 3.23
C GLY A 59 -6.99 -9.27 3.26
N THR A 60 -7.86 -9.49 4.24
CA THR A 60 -9.09 -8.69 4.45
C THR A 60 -8.95 -7.64 5.56
N HIS A 61 -7.76 -7.50 6.15
CA HIS A 61 -7.54 -6.63 7.30
C HIS A 61 -6.84 -5.32 6.88
N PRO A 62 -7.42 -4.16 7.21
CA PRO A 62 -6.78 -2.88 6.92
C PRO A 62 -5.62 -2.62 7.89
N LEU A 63 -4.46 -2.31 7.32
CA LEU A 63 -3.23 -1.93 8.01
C LEU A 63 -2.97 -0.44 7.73
N VAL A 64 -3.26 0.41 8.71
CA VAL A 64 -3.10 1.87 8.57
C VAL A 64 -1.65 2.24 8.81
N MET A 65 -1.08 2.96 7.86
CA MET A 65 0.32 3.33 7.79
C MET A 65 0.53 4.69 8.43
N ARG A 66 1.32 4.70 9.51
CA ARG A 66 1.80 5.92 10.15
C ARG A 66 3.26 6.14 9.79
N LYS A 67 3.59 7.34 9.32
CA LYS A 67 4.96 7.70 8.95
C LYS A 67 5.90 7.60 10.15
N THR A 68 7.10 7.07 9.92
CA THR A 68 8.14 6.99 10.95
C THR A 68 9.29 7.94 10.64
N THR A 69 10.18 8.12 11.61
CA THR A 69 11.48 8.79 11.42
C THR A 69 12.60 7.81 11.09
N LEU A 70 12.29 6.51 11.01
CA LEU A 70 13.28 5.47 10.75
C LEU A 70 13.59 5.39 9.25
N THR A 71 14.81 5.00 8.93
CA THR A 71 15.18 4.44 7.63
C THR A 71 14.97 2.93 7.62
N ALA A 72 15.01 2.30 6.44
CA ALA A 72 14.77 0.86 6.31
C ALA A 72 15.77 0.02 7.12
N ASP A 73 17.04 0.46 7.19
CA ASP A 73 18.11 -0.23 7.93
C ASP A 73 18.01 -0.04 9.45
N GLU A 74 17.26 0.97 9.91
CA GLU A 74 17.04 1.26 11.33
C GLU A 74 15.83 0.53 11.91
N VAL A 75 15.03 -0.16 11.08
CA VAL A 75 13.91 -0.97 11.55
C VAL A 75 14.47 -2.16 12.33
N PRO A 76 14.07 -2.33 13.61
CA PRO A 76 14.56 -3.44 14.42
C PRO A 76 14.25 -4.80 13.80
N GLU A 77 15.17 -5.76 13.99
CA GLU A 77 14.96 -7.12 13.53
C GLU A 77 13.69 -7.72 14.15
N GLY A 78 12.89 -8.40 13.33
CA GLY A 78 11.61 -8.93 13.72
C GLY A 78 10.47 -7.92 13.66
N HIS A 79 10.73 -6.64 13.38
CA HIS A 79 9.68 -5.63 13.21
C HIS A 79 9.41 -5.28 11.74
N GLN A 80 10.15 -5.86 10.79
CA GLN A 80 10.00 -5.54 9.37
C GLN A 80 8.62 -5.92 8.80
N PHE A 81 7.94 -6.91 9.40
CA PHE A 81 6.69 -7.49 8.88
C PHE A 81 5.50 -6.53 8.86
N TYR A 82 5.57 -5.41 9.60
CA TYR A 82 4.56 -4.37 9.58
C TYR A 82 5.13 -3.01 9.13
N HIS A 83 6.37 -2.97 8.63
CA HIS A 83 6.96 -1.76 8.07
C HIS A 83 6.97 -1.81 6.54
N TYR A 84 6.64 -0.67 5.94
CA TYR A 84 6.53 -0.51 4.51
C TYR A 84 7.29 0.72 4.04
N LEU A 85 7.97 0.60 2.89
CA LEU A 85 8.51 1.73 2.16
C LEU A 85 7.42 2.25 1.20
N ILE A 86 7.00 3.50 1.41
CA ILE A 86 5.98 4.17 0.59
C ILE A 86 6.56 5.54 0.21
N ASP A 87 6.72 5.78 -1.10
CA ASP A 87 7.30 7.02 -1.64
C ASP A 87 8.64 7.43 -0.97
N GLY A 88 9.50 6.44 -0.75
CA GLY A 88 10.83 6.65 -0.16
C GLY A 88 10.87 6.88 1.36
N ALA A 89 9.72 6.90 2.05
CA ALA A 89 9.65 6.99 3.50
C ALA A 89 9.18 5.68 4.14
N VAL A 90 9.67 5.39 5.34
CA VAL A 90 9.26 4.19 6.10
C VAL A 90 8.02 4.50 6.93
N TYR A 91 7.03 3.64 6.78
CA TYR A 91 5.79 3.66 7.55
C TYR A 91 5.70 2.42 8.43
N ALA A 92 5.13 2.58 9.61
CA ALA A 92 4.74 1.49 10.50
C ALA A 92 3.23 1.28 10.41
N GLY A 93 2.82 0.05 10.16
CA GLY A 93 1.43 -0.35 10.06
C GLY A 93 0.80 -0.61 11.43
N ILE A 94 -0.44 -0.17 11.59
CA ILE A 94 -1.31 -0.45 12.74
C ILE A 94 -2.58 -1.13 12.20
N PHE A 95 -2.81 -2.38 12.59
CA PHE A 95 -4.03 -3.08 12.22
C PHE A 95 -5.23 -2.42 12.91
N VAL A 96 -6.24 -2.09 12.12
CA VAL A 96 -7.50 -1.53 12.63
C VAL A 96 -8.65 -2.44 12.26
N GLY A 97 -9.70 -2.42 13.07
CA GLY A 97 -10.90 -3.20 12.85
C GLY A 97 -12.11 -2.38 13.26
N LYS A 98 -13.23 -2.63 12.59
CA LYS A 98 -14.53 -2.14 13.00
C LYS A 98 -15.42 -3.36 13.18
N GLU A 99 -16.00 -3.49 14.36
CA GLU A 99 -17.05 -4.48 14.57
C GLU A 99 -18.23 -4.09 13.68
N ASN A 100 -18.63 -5.00 12.80
CA ASN A 100 -19.89 -4.83 12.10
C ASN A 100 -20.98 -5.17 13.10
N ALA A 101 -21.89 -4.23 13.37
CA ALA A 101 -23.12 -4.56 14.08
C ALA A 101 -23.87 -5.57 13.20
N GLU A 102 -23.96 -6.82 13.67
CA GLU A 102 -24.84 -7.84 13.10
C GLU A 102 -26.32 -7.45 13.23
#